data_AF-A0A920Q046-F1
#
_entry.id   AF-A0A920Q046-F1
#
_cell.length_a   1.000
_cell.length_b   1.000
_cell.length_c   1.000
_cell.angle_alpha   90.00
_cell.angle_beta   90.00
_cell.angle_gamma   90.00
#
_symmetry.space_group_name_H-M   'P 1'
#
loop_
_entity.id
_entity.type
_entity.pdbx_description
1 polymer ?
#
loop_
_entity_poly.entity_id
_entity_poly.type
_entity_poly.pdbx_seq_one_letter_code
_entity_poly.pdbx_strand_id
1 'polypeptide(L)'
;MSLHARTPEQLYSGEADWTAVAALKAAVTSIPVFGNGDVWEPWDALRLMRSTGCDGVIVGRGCLGRPWLFGDLAPVFGPSPDAGGAEPGQPPVLADVTRAMARHARLLVDWAGPHGIKDFRKHTSWYLKGYATGPAIRQALQSITDLDHMDGLLAELLASVDPAMALDPASYACLGNHRNGPKPVVLPEGWLDDPEDATPPEAAAEALCLRRLTTHPVHPLVLASASPRRLGLLQSAGIDPEVRVPCVDETPLPEEDPVTMVERLACAKRDAVIARTPDGPALRVIAADTVVVLDGEALGKPCTPEVAVAMLPGCRGGPITWSPAWPWRVQQERYRPR
;
A
#
# COMPACT_ATOMS: atom_id res chain seq x y z
N MET A 1 -26.58 13.51 7.55
CA MET A 1 -25.18 13.99 7.65
C MET A 1 -24.33 12.88 8.26
N SER A 2 -23.05 12.78 7.90
CA SER A 2 -22.14 11.77 8.47
C SER A 2 -20.86 12.41 8.99
N LEU A 3 -20.35 11.90 10.11
CA LEU A 3 -19.07 12.33 10.68
C LEU A 3 -18.14 11.15 10.87
N HIS A 4 -17.00 11.16 10.18
CA HIS A 4 -15.86 10.33 10.52
C HIS A 4 -15.17 10.93 11.73
N ALA A 5 -15.10 10.17 12.82
CA ALA A 5 -14.67 10.65 14.12
C ALA A 5 -13.14 10.74 14.24
N ARG A 6 -12.48 11.33 13.24
CA ARG A 6 -11.07 11.70 13.25
C ARG A 6 -10.89 13.02 12.53
N THR A 7 -9.89 13.78 12.95
CA THR A 7 -9.46 14.96 12.21
C THR A 7 -8.75 14.56 10.91
N PRO A 8 -8.74 15.44 9.90
CA PRO A 8 -7.96 15.20 8.68
C PRO A 8 -6.46 14.95 8.97
N GLU A 9 -5.91 15.56 10.01
CA GLU A 9 -4.50 15.40 10.41
C GLU A 9 -4.18 13.98 10.89
N GLN A 10 -5.12 13.38 11.62
CA GLN A 10 -4.99 12.02 12.15
C GLN A 10 -5.00 10.98 11.03
N LEU A 11 -5.63 11.26 9.88
CA LEU A 11 -5.90 10.28 8.84
C LEU A 11 -6.56 9.01 9.42
N TYR A 12 -5.81 7.91 9.47
CA TYR A 12 -6.20 6.62 10.04
C TYR A 12 -5.37 6.22 11.26
N SER A 13 -4.54 7.13 11.78
CA SER A 13 -3.79 6.94 13.02
C SER A 13 -4.67 7.19 14.26
N GLY A 14 -4.22 6.67 15.41
CA GLY A 14 -4.97 6.75 16.66
C GLY A 14 -6.32 6.03 16.61
N GLU A 15 -7.14 6.31 17.62
CA GLU A 15 -8.50 5.80 17.74
C GLU A 15 -9.50 6.89 17.33
N ALA A 16 -10.64 6.46 16.79
CA ALA A 16 -11.73 7.36 16.46
C ALA A 16 -12.35 7.96 17.74
N ASP A 17 -12.43 9.29 17.82
CA ASP A 17 -13.01 9.99 18.96
C ASP A 17 -14.52 10.17 18.77
N TRP A 18 -15.28 9.16 19.20
CA TRP A 18 -16.74 9.16 19.09
C TRP A 18 -17.43 10.28 19.89
N THR A 19 -16.74 10.97 20.81
CA THR A 19 -17.34 12.11 21.52
C THR A 19 -17.72 13.25 20.57
N ALA A 20 -16.97 13.42 19.47
CA ALA A 20 -17.30 14.38 18.42
C ALA A 20 -18.63 14.04 17.70
N VAL A 21 -18.92 12.75 17.51
CA VAL A 21 -20.21 12.29 16.94
C VAL A 21 -21.36 12.58 17.91
N ALA A 22 -21.14 12.36 19.21
CA ALA A 22 -22.14 12.69 20.23
C ALA A 22 -22.43 14.20 20.28
N ALA A 23 -21.39 15.04 20.24
CA ALA A 23 -21.53 16.50 20.19
C ALA A 23 -22.31 16.95 18.94
N LEU A 24 -22.00 16.35 17.78
CA LEU A 24 -22.71 16.61 16.54
C LEU A 24 -24.19 16.21 16.62
N LYS A 25 -24.50 15.03 17.17
CA LYS A 25 -25.88 14.57 17.34
C LYS A 25 -26.67 15.46 18.30
N ALA A 26 -26.03 15.98 19.34
CA ALA A 26 -26.65 16.93 20.26
C ALA A 26 -26.96 18.28 19.59
N ALA A 27 -26.07 18.75 18.71
CA ALA A 27 -26.22 20.02 18.00
C ALA A 27 -27.20 19.93 16.80
N VAL A 28 -27.22 18.79 16.10
CA VAL A 28 -28.00 18.60 14.87
C VAL A 28 -29.13 17.61 15.10
N THR A 29 -30.32 18.15 15.31
CA THR A 29 -31.54 17.37 15.64
C THR A 29 -32.56 17.31 14.52
N SER A 30 -32.43 18.15 13.48
CA SER A 30 -33.38 18.25 12.37
C SER A 30 -33.16 17.23 11.26
N ILE A 31 -31.98 16.62 11.18
CA ILE A 31 -31.62 15.62 10.17
C ILE A 31 -30.90 14.43 10.82
N PRO A 32 -30.97 13.23 10.21
CA PRO A 32 -30.23 12.06 10.71
C PRO A 32 -28.71 12.29 10.70
N VAL A 33 -28.05 11.90 11.79
CA VAL A 33 -26.60 11.91 11.99
C VAL A 33 -26.09 10.48 11.99
N PHE A 34 -25.16 10.16 11.10
CA PHE A 34 -24.50 8.87 11.02
C PHE A 34 -23.07 8.97 11.56
N GLY A 35 -22.72 8.15 12.54
CA GLY A 35 -21.35 8.08 13.05
C GLY A 35 -20.46 7.13 12.23
N ASN A 36 -19.18 7.45 12.14
CA ASN A 36 -18.21 6.66 11.39
C ASN A 36 -16.84 6.67 12.08
N GLY A 37 -16.13 5.55 11.98
CA GLY A 37 -14.79 5.40 12.55
C GLY A 37 -14.70 4.16 13.44
N ASP A 38 -13.74 3.31 13.16
CA ASP A 38 -13.37 2.12 13.95
C ASP A 38 -14.53 1.15 14.25
N VAL A 39 -15.42 0.98 13.28
CA VAL A 39 -16.43 -0.08 13.26
C VAL A 39 -15.86 -1.29 12.50
N TRP A 40 -15.39 -2.31 13.24
CA TRP A 40 -14.77 -3.53 12.73
C TRP A 40 -15.64 -4.77 12.91
N GLU A 41 -16.55 -4.75 13.89
CA GLU A 41 -17.50 -5.81 14.20
C GLU A 41 -18.88 -5.24 14.59
N PRO A 42 -19.94 -6.06 14.62
CA PRO A 42 -21.29 -5.59 14.97
C PRO A 42 -21.37 -4.91 16.34
N TRP A 43 -20.59 -5.37 17.31
CA TRP A 43 -20.54 -4.79 18.64
C TRP A 43 -19.97 -3.37 18.64
N ASP A 44 -19.02 -3.06 17.76
CA ASP A 44 -18.49 -1.70 17.62
C ASP A 44 -19.60 -0.74 17.16
N ALA A 45 -20.42 -1.17 16.20
CA ALA A 45 -21.55 -0.38 15.72
C ALA A 45 -22.56 -0.09 16.84
N LEU A 46 -22.88 -1.11 17.65
CA LEU A 46 -23.76 -0.93 18.81
C LEU A 46 -23.14 0.00 19.85
N ARG A 47 -21.86 -0.15 20.18
CA ARG A 47 -21.17 0.73 21.14
C ARG A 47 -21.19 2.18 20.65
N LEU A 48 -20.87 2.41 19.37
CA LEU A 48 -20.89 3.73 18.75
C LEU A 48 -22.29 4.36 18.83
N MET A 49 -23.33 3.64 18.44
CA MET A 49 -24.70 4.18 18.50
C MET A 49 -25.14 4.45 19.93
N ARG A 50 -24.86 3.54 20.88
CA ARG A 50 -25.22 3.72 22.29
C ARG A 50 -24.48 4.86 22.96
N SER A 51 -23.20 5.04 22.67
CA SER A 51 -22.39 6.09 23.31
C SER A 51 -22.61 7.48 22.72
N THR A 52 -23.14 7.57 21.50
CA THR A 52 -23.29 8.86 20.79
C THR A 52 -24.73 9.27 20.54
N GLY A 53 -25.68 8.34 20.58
CA GLY A 53 -27.08 8.56 20.20
C GLY A 53 -27.28 8.81 18.71
N CYS A 54 -26.29 8.58 17.84
CA CYS A 54 -26.42 8.76 16.41
C CYS A 54 -27.48 7.83 15.80
N ASP A 55 -28.10 8.24 14.69
CA ASP A 55 -29.22 7.54 14.06
C ASP A 55 -28.78 6.31 13.24
N GLY A 56 -27.48 6.16 13.00
CA GLY A 56 -26.91 4.99 12.35
C GLY A 56 -25.39 5.05 12.26
N VAL A 57 -24.81 4.00 11.70
CA VAL A 57 -23.36 3.91 11.48
C VAL A 57 -23.01 3.78 10.01
N ILE A 58 -21.87 4.32 9.63
CA ILE A 58 -21.23 4.03 8.34
C ILE A 58 -20.05 3.11 8.61
N VAL A 59 -19.98 2.02 7.85
CA VAL A 59 -18.87 1.07 7.90
C VAL A 59 -17.98 1.28 6.68
N GLY A 60 -16.72 1.65 6.93
CA GLY A 60 -15.70 1.82 5.90
C GLY A 60 -14.78 0.60 5.80
N ARG A 61 -13.56 0.72 6.34
CA ARG A 61 -12.52 -0.33 6.26
C ARG A 61 -12.95 -1.68 6.84
N GLY A 62 -13.84 -1.70 7.83
CA GLY A 62 -14.30 -2.93 8.48
C GLY A 62 -14.96 -3.95 7.53
N CYS A 63 -15.59 -3.50 6.44
CA CYS A 63 -16.24 -4.37 5.46
C CYS A 63 -15.35 -4.76 4.26
N LEU A 64 -14.12 -4.22 4.16
CA LEU A 64 -13.20 -4.56 3.08
C LEU A 64 -12.77 -6.02 3.19
N GLY A 65 -13.10 -6.82 2.17
CA GLY A 65 -12.88 -8.27 2.18
C GLY A 65 -13.78 -9.03 3.16
N ARG A 66 -14.76 -8.36 3.78
CA ARG A 66 -15.66 -8.93 4.79
C ARG A 66 -17.12 -8.51 4.53
N PRO A 67 -17.69 -8.81 3.35
CA PRO A 67 -19.07 -8.40 3.03
C PRO A 67 -20.13 -9.02 3.96
N TRP A 68 -19.83 -10.15 4.60
CA TRP A 68 -20.71 -10.79 5.58
C TRP A 68 -20.90 -9.97 6.87
N LEU A 69 -20.06 -8.96 7.14
CA LEU A 69 -20.24 -8.07 8.28
C LEU A 69 -21.64 -7.42 8.30
N PHE A 70 -22.22 -7.13 7.13
CA PHE A 70 -23.59 -6.61 7.05
C PHE A 70 -24.65 -7.67 7.39
N GLY A 71 -24.37 -8.93 7.07
CA GLY A 71 -25.19 -10.07 7.52
C GLY A 71 -25.11 -10.27 9.02
N ASP A 72 -23.93 -10.02 9.64
CA ASP A 72 -23.74 -10.09 11.09
C ASP A 72 -24.36 -8.90 11.84
N LEU A 73 -24.43 -7.73 11.20
CA LEU A 73 -25.10 -6.53 11.74
C LEU A 73 -26.62 -6.71 11.80
N ALA A 74 -27.22 -7.38 10.82
CA ALA A 74 -28.68 -7.55 10.73
C ALA A 74 -29.34 -8.18 11.97
N PRO A 75 -28.90 -9.34 12.51
CA PRO A 75 -29.48 -9.93 13.72
C PRO A 75 -29.21 -9.10 14.98
N VAL A 76 -28.08 -8.40 15.01
CA VAL A 76 -27.69 -7.54 16.13
C VAL A 76 -28.59 -6.31 16.24
N PHE A 77 -28.93 -5.68 15.13
CA PHE A 77 -29.81 -4.50 15.10
C PHE A 77 -31.31 -4.87 15.06
N GLY A 78 -31.66 -5.96 14.38
CA GLY A 78 -33.05 -6.35 14.15
C GLY A 78 -33.81 -5.34 13.25
N PRO A 79 -35.06 -5.67 12.88
CA PRO A 79 -35.93 -4.75 12.13
C PRO A 79 -36.49 -3.62 13.01
N SER A 80 -36.39 -3.74 14.33
CA SER A 80 -36.83 -2.75 15.31
C SER A 80 -35.98 -2.86 16.60
N PRO A 81 -35.92 -1.80 17.44
CA PRO A 81 -35.07 -1.80 18.63
C PRO A 81 -35.34 -2.92 19.63
N ASP A 82 -36.58 -3.43 19.68
CA ASP A 82 -37.03 -4.53 20.53
C ASP A 82 -36.76 -5.92 19.92
N ALA A 83 -36.47 -5.99 18.62
CA ALA A 83 -36.23 -7.23 17.88
C ALA A 83 -34.73 -7.52 17.63
N GLY A 84 -33.85 -6.58 17.96
CA GLY A 84 -32.39 -6.76 17.89
C GLY A 84 -31.81 -7.47 19.12
N GLY A 85 -30.48 -7.51 19.19
CA GLY A 85 -29.73 -8.06 20.33
C GLY A 85 -29.37 -9.54 20.23
N ALA A 86 -29.55 -10.16 19.07
CA ALA A 86 -29.04 -11.50 18.82
C ALA A 86 -27.51 -11.49 18.64
N GLU A 87 -26.87 -12.59 19.01
CA GLU A 87 -25.44 -12.80 18.77
C GLU A 87 -25.14 -12.82 17.25
N PRO A 88 -24.03 -12.20 16.80
CA PRO A 88 -23.52 -12.38 15.46
C PRO A 88 -23.31 -13.85 15.08
N GLY A 89 -23.31 -14.14 13.78
CA GLY A 89 -22.95 -15.45 13.28
C GLY A 89 -21.53 -15.87 13.67
N GLN A 90 -21.24 -17.16 13.56
CA GLN A 90 -19.87 -17.65 13.67
C GLN A 90 -19.01 -17.04 12.55
N PRO A 91 -17.72 -16.74 12.80
CA PRO A 91 -16.82 -16.25 11.76
C PRO A 91 -16.81 -17.22 10.56
N PRO A 92 -16.80 -16.72 9.31
CA PRO A 92 -16.91 -17.59 8.16
C PRO A 92 -15.67 -18.46 8.02
N VAL A 93 -15.90 -19.68 7.58
CA VAL A 93 -14.81 -20.60 7.23
C VAL A 93 -14.22 -20.25 5.88
N LEU A 94 -12.96 -20.66 5.65
CA LEU A 94 -12.22 -20.36 4.43
C LEU A 94 -13.00 -20.74 3.16
N ALA A 95 -13.71 -21.88 3.16
CA ALA A 95 -14.53 -22.32 2.05
C ALA A 95 -15.69 -21.36 1.68
N ASP A 96 -16.30 -20.71 2.67
CA ASP A 96 -17.34 -19.71 2.42
C ASP A 96 -16.73 -18.40 1.91
N VAL A 97 -15.54 -18.05 2.40
CA VAL A 97 -14.80 -16.88 1.94
C VAL A 97 -14.35 -17.01 0.50
N THR A 98 -13.80 -18.15 0.08
CA THR A 98 -13.41 -18.36 -1.33
C THR A 98 -14.63 -18.33 -2.26
N ARG A 99 -15.79 -18.85 -1.82
CA ARG A 99 -17.05 -18.74 -2.55
C ARG A 99 -17.50 -17.29 -2.70
N ALA A 100 -17.42 -16.51 -1.63
CA ALA A 100 -17.73 -15.08 -1.64
C ALA A 100 -16.78 -14.30 -2.55
N MET A 101 -15.48 -14.61 -2.54
CA MET A 101 -14.47 -14.04 -3.43
C MET A 101 -14.82 -14.32 -4.90
N ALA A 102 -15.05 -15.58 -5.27
CA ALA A 102 -15.39 -15.97 -6.64
C ALA A 102 -16.70 -15.33 -7.11
N ARG A 103 -17.70 -15.21 -6.23
CA ARG A 103 -18.94 -14.49 -6.53
C ARG A 103 -18.69 -13.00 -6.78
N HIS A 104 -17.88 -12.34 -5.94
CA HIS A 104 -17.56 -10.92 -6.11
C HIS A 104 -16.77 -10.68 -7.40
N ALA A 105 -15.76 -11.50 -7.71
CA ALA A 105 -15.01 -11.39 -8.96
C ALA A 105 -15.91 -11.50 -10.19
N ARG A 106 -16.84 -12.48 -10.21
CA ARG A 106 -17.84 -12.64 -11.28
C ARG A 106 -18.73 -11.40 -11.43
N LEU A 107 -19.33 -10.93 -10.33
CA LEU A 107 -20.18 -9.73 -10.35
C LEU A 107 -19.42 -8.48 -10.84
N LEU A 108 -18.15 -8.35 -10.49
CA LEU A 108 -17.32 -7.24 -10.94
C LEU A 108 -16.96 -7.34 -12.42
N VAL A 109 -16.69 -8.54 -12.93
CA VAL A 109 -16.49 -8.79 -14.37
C VAL A 109 -17.79 -8.55 -15.15
N ASP A 110 -18.93 -8.97 -14.63
CA ASP A 110 -20.24 -8.73 -15.25
C ASP A 110 -20.54 -7.23 -15.37
N TRP A 111 -20.14 -6.44 -14.36
CA TRP A 111 -20.38 -5.00 -14.34
C TRP A 111 -19.35 -4.17 -15.12
N ALA A 112 -18.05 -4.44 -14.93
CA ALA A 112 -16.95 -3.66 -15.53
C ALA A 112 -16.42 -4.27 -16.85
N GLY A 113 -16.95 -5.42 -17.28
CA GLY A 113 -16.42 -6.21 -18.37
C GLY A 113 -15.16 -6.98 -17.99
N PRO A 114 -14.41 -7.53 -18.99
CA PRO A 114 -13.27 -8.42 -18.74
C PRO A 114 -12.15 -7.82 -17.88
N HIS A 115 -12.08 -6.49 -17.76
CA HIS A 115 -11.08 -5.80 -16.95
C HIS A 115 -11.39 -5.86 -15.45
N GLY A 116 -12.63 -6.17 -15.06
CA GLY A 116 -13.05 -6.29 -13.66
C GLY A 116 -12.23 -7.29 -12.86
N ILE A 117 -11.67 -8.33 -13.49
CA ILE A 117 -10.78 -9.28 -12.81
C ILE A 117 -9.47 -8.62 -12.34
N LYS A 118 -8.94 -7.65 -13.09
CA LYS A 118 -7.75 -6.90 -12.70
C LYS A 118 -8.06 -5.97 -11.54
N ASP A 119 -9.23 -5.34 -11.55
CA ASP A 119 -9.70 -4.52 -10.44
C ASP A 119 -9.94 -5.34 -9.18
N PHE A 120 -10.34 -6.62 -9.33
CA PHE A 120 -10.53 -7.54 -8.22
C PHE A 120 -9.23 -7.86 -7.46
N ARG A 121 -8.06 -7.77 -8.11
CA ARG A 121 -6.76 -8.15 -7.51
C ARG A 121 -6.50 -7.50 -6.16
N LYS A 122 -6.88 -6.22 -5.98
CA LYS A 122 -6.70 -5.49 -4.71
C LYS A 122 -7.50 -6.10 -3.55
N HIS A 123 -8.66 -6.67 -3.85
CA HIS A 123 -9.58 -7.25 -2.86
C HIS A 123 -9.08 -8.59 -2.32
N THR A 124 -8.29 -9.34 -3.09
CA THR A 124 -7.82 -10.69 -2.70
C THR A 124 -7.09 -10.69 -1.37
N SER A 125 -6.23 -9.68 -1.16
CA SER A 125 -5.47 -9.49 0.08
C SER A 125 -6.36 -9.22 1.30
N TRP A 126 -7.50 -8.56 1.11
CA TRP A 126 -8.43 -8.23 2.18
C TRP A 126 -9.25 -9.45 2.62
N TYR A 127 -9.71 -10.26 1.66
CA TYR A 127 -10.49 -11.48 1.96
C TYR A 127 -9.68 -12.53 2.71
N LEU A 128 -8.40 -12.72 2.35
CA LEU A 128 -7.56 -13.75 2.97
C LEU A 128 -6.85 -13.28 4.25
N LYS A 129 -7.11 -12.06 4.71
CA LYS A 129 -6.55 -11.55 5.95
C LYS A 129 -7.17 -12.27 7.15
N GLY A 130 -6.33 -12.72 8.08
CA GLY A 130 -6.75 -13.53 9.23
C GLY A 130 -6.77 -15.04 8.96
N TYR A 131 -6.57 -15.48 7.72
CA TYR A 131 -6.43 -16.90 7.38
C TYR A 131 -4.96 -17.27 7.16
N ALA A 132 -4.53 -18.43 7.67
CA ALA A 132 -3.17 -18.94 7.54
C ALA A 132 -2.90 -19.58 6.17
N THR A 133 -3.10 -18.81 5.09
CA THR A 133 -3.02 -19.31 3.70
C THR A 133 -1.60 -19.38 3.12
N GLY A 134 -0.60 -18.80 3.79
CA GLY A 134 0.76 -18.64 3.26
C GLY A 134 0.92 -17.53 2.20
N PRO A 135 2.16 -17.11 1.92
CA PRO A 135 2.45 -15.98 1.03
C PRO A 135 2.33 -16.31 -0.46
N ALA A 136 2.64 -17.55 -0.85
CA ALA A 136 2.68 -17.96 -2.26
C ALA A 136 1.31 -17.78 -2.95
N ILE A 137 0.25 -18.32 -2.35
CA ILE A 137 -1.11 -18.20 -2.90
C ILE A 137 -1.60 -16.76 -2.92
N ARG A 138 -1.25 -15.95 -1.91
CA ARG A 138 -1.61 -14.53 -1.85
C ARG A 138 -0.94 -13.74 -2.97
N GLN A 139 0.31 -14.08 -3.31
CA GLN A 139 1.02 -13.47 -4.43
C GLN A 139 0.42 -13.91 -5.77
N ALA A 140 0.12 -15.20 -5.94
CA ALA A 140 -0.50 -15.71 -7.15
C ALA A 140 -1.87 -15.04 -7.42
N LEU A 141 -2.69 -14.87 -6.38
CA LEU A 141 -3.98 -14.19 -6.46
C LEU A 141 -3.89 -12.70 -6.85
N GLN A 142 -2.76 -12.04 -6.59
CA GLN A 142 -2.52 -10.66 -7.05
C GLN A 142 -2.20 -10.58 -8.55
N SER A 143 -1.88 -11.71 -9.19
CA SER A 143 -1.58 -11.81 -10.62
C SER A 143 -2.67 -12.49 -11.46
N ILE A 144 -3.87 -12.73 -10.91
CA ILE A 144 -4.99 -13.37 -11.64
C ILE A 144 -5.31 -12.64 -12.95
N THR A 145 -5.51 -13.42 -14.01
CA THR A 145 -5.70 -12.91 -15.38
C THR A 145 -7.15 -12.95 -15.84
N ASP A 146 -7.90 -13.91 -15.33
CA ASP A 146 -9.27 -14.25 -15.72
C ASP A 146 -9.92 -15.06 -14.57
N LEU A 147 -11.22 -15.35 -14.72
CA LEU A 147 -12.01 -16.05 -13.69
C LEU A 147 -11.58 -17.51 -13.51
N ASP A 148 -11.22 -18.21 -14.60
CA ASP A 148 -10.83 -19.61 -14.54
C ASP A 148 -9.50 -19.79 -13.79
N HIS A 149 -8.53 -18.90 -14.04
CA HIS A 149 -7.27 -18.83 -13.31
C HIS A 149 -7.53 -18.58 -11.82
N MET A 150 -8.43 -17.67 -11.48
CA MET A 150 -8.80 -17.42 -10.08
C MET A 150 -9.45 -18.66 -9.44
N ASP A 151 -10.41 -19.30 -10.10
CA ASP A 151 -11.09 -20.50 -9.58
C ASP A 151 -10.09 -21.66 -9.36
N GLY A 152 -9.12 -21.84 -10.25
CA GLY A 152 -8.03 -22.80 -10.09
C GLY A 152 -7.17 -22.54 -8.84
N LEU A 153 -6.77 -21.28 -8.60
CA LEU A 153 -6.01 -20.91 -7.40
C LEU A 153 -6.82 -21.08 -6.12
N LEU A 154 -8.13 -20.78 -6.15
CA LEU A 154 -9.00 -21.01 -4.99
C LEU A 154 -9.18 -22.50 -4.69
N ALA A 155 -9.22 -23.36 -5.71
CA ALA A 155 -9.25 -24.80 -5.54
C ALA A 155 -7.94 -25.33 -4.94
N GLU A 156 -6.78 -24.85 -5.42
CA GLU A 156 -5.47 -25.18 -4.83
C GLU A 156 -5.37 -24.73 -3.37
N LEU A 157 -5.88 -23.55 -3.04
CA LEU A 157 -5.94 -23.06 -1.67
C LEU A 157 -6.73 -24.01 -0.76
N LEU A 158 -7.92 -24.44 -1.19
CA LEU A 158 -8.76 -25.35 -0.40
C LEU A 158 -8.22 -26.78 -0.35
N ALA A 159 -7.36 -27.18 -1.28
CA ALA A 159 -6.66 -28.45 -1.22
C ALA A 159 -5.45 -28.43 -0.27
N SER A 160 -4.82 -27.26 -0.10
CA SER A 160 -3.60 -27.09 0.70
C SER A 160 -3.85 -26.61 2.12
N VAL A 161 -5.01 -26.02 2.39
CA VAL A 161 -5.39 -25.45 3.69
C VAL A 161 -6.76 -25.98 4.09
N ASP A 162 -6.97 -26.23 5.39
CA ASP A 162 -8.25 -26.69 5.92
C ASP A 162 -9.42 -25.78 5.47
N PRO A 163 -10.38 -26.28 4.66
CA PRO A 163 -11.54 -25.52 4.23
C PRO A 163 -12.42 -25.04 5.38
N ALA A 164 -12.38 -25.73 6.53
CA ALA A 164 -13.12 -25.41 7.74
C ALA A 164 -12.38 -24.40 8.65
N MET A 165 -11.20 -23.91 8.26
CA MET A 165 -10.47 -22.89 9.00
C MET A 165 -11.35 -21.63 9.17
N ALA A 166 -11.70 -21.32 10.42
CA ALA A 166 -12.44 -20.11 10.76
C ALA A 166 -11.54 -18.88 10.74
N LEU A 167 -12.13 -17.71 10.45
CA LEU A 167 -11.45 -16.43 10.59
C LEU A 167 -11.11 -16.16 12.06
N ASP A 168 -9.85 -15.81 12.34
CA ASP A 168 -9.44 -15.33 13.66
C ASP A 168 -10.09 -13.96 13.95
N PRO A 169 -10.98 -13.83 14.96
CA PRO A 169 -11.60 -12.55 15.31
C PRO A 169 -10.59 -11.46 15.69
N ALA A 170 -9.41 -11.83 16.22
CA ALA A 170 -8.35 -10.85 16.53
C ALA A 170 -7.82 -10.13 15.27
N SER A 171 -8.05 -10.69 14.09
CA SER A 171 -7.66 -10.09 12.81
C SER A 171 -8.55 -8.93 12.35
N TYR A 172 -9.73 -8.72 12.97
CA TYR A 172 -10.70 -7.70 12.55
C TYR A 172 -10.11 -6.28 12.59
N ALA A 173 -9.42 -5.93 13.67
CA ALA A 173 -8.76 -4.62 13.84
C ALA A 173 -7.43 -4.48 13.08
N CYS A 174 -6.89 -5.59 12.55
CA CYS A 174 -5.59 -5.59 11.87
C CYS A 174 -5.65 -4.92 10.49
N LEU A 175 -6.84 -4.76 9.90
CA LEU A 175 -7.05 -4.26 8.53
C LEU A 175 -6.61 -2.81 8.27
N GLY A 176 -6.17 -2.05 9.27
CA GLY A 176 -5.95 -0.61 9.03
C GLY A 176 -5.07 0.16 10.00
N ASN A 177 -4.10 -0.46 10.69
CA ASN A 177 -3.10 0.31 11.44
C ASN A 177 -2.08 0.97 10.51
N HIS A 178 -2.53 1.94 9.71
CA HIS A 178 -1.64 2.94 9.14
C HIS A 178 -1.09 3.79 10.28
N ARG A 179 0.13 3.48 10.71
CA ARG A 179 0.87 4.26 11.72
C ARG A 179 1.51 5.54 11.16
N ASN A 180 1.23 5.89 9.90
CA ASN A 180 1.87 7.00 9.19
C ASN A 180 1.21 8.36 9.46
N GLY A 181 0.68 8.58 10.66
CA GLY A 181 0.05 9.84 11.09
C GLY A 181 0.49 10.23 12.49
N PRO A 182 0.27 11.50 12.90
CA PRO A 182 -0.43 12.57 12.18
C PRO A 182 0.35 13.11 10.98
N LYS A 183 -0.36 13.59 9.95
CA LYS A 183 0.22 14.32 8.81
C LYS A 183 -0.33 15.74 8.78
N PRO A 184 0.52 16.76 8.57
CA PRO A 184 0.08 18.15 8.51
C PRO A 184 -0.90 18.34 7.36
N VAL A 185 -2.07 18.90 7.64
CA VAL A 185 -3.07 19.24 6.62
C VAL A 185 -2.83 20.68 6.20
N VAL A 186 -2.83 20.93 4.90
CA VAL A 186 -2.68 22.26 4.32
C VAL A 186 -3.99 22.61 3.64
N LEU A 187 -4.53 23.78 3.99
CA LEU A 187 -5.66 24.35 3.27
C LEU A 187 -5.13 25.20 2.10
N PRO A 188 -5.89 25.31 1.00
CA PRO A 188 -5.60 26.30 -0.03
C PRO A 188 -5.44 27.71 0.56
N GLU A 189 -4.60 28.53 -0.05
CA GLU A 189 -4.45 29.94 0.32
C GLU A 189 -5.81 30.66 0.19
N GLY A 190 -6.15 31.51 1.17
CA GLY A 190 -7.42 32.23 1.21
C GLY A 190 -8.63 31.42 1.69
N TRP A 191 -8.53 30.09 1.87
CA TRP A 191 -9.70 29.26 2.21
C TRP A 191 -10.36 29.64 3.54
N LEU A 192 -9.58 30.07 4.54
CA LEU A 192 -10.12 30.48 5.84
C LEU A 192 -10.79 31.87 5.80
N ASP A 193 -10.55 32.65 4.75
CA ASP A 193 -11.11 34.00 4.62
C ASP A 193 -12.58 33.95 4.18
N ASP A 194 -12.94 32.99 3.32
CA ASP A 194 -14.33 32.69 2.94
C ASP A 194 -14.55 31.18 2.66
N PRO A 195 -14.93 30.38 3.68
CA PRO A 195 -15.17 28.94 3.52
C PRO A 195 -16.39 28.59 2.65
N GLU A 196 -17.27 29.56 2.39
CA GLU A 196 -18.47 29.39 1.55
C GLU A 196 -18.22 29.84 0.10
N ASP A 197 -17.01 30.31 -0.22
CA ASP A 197 -16.62 30.65 -1.59
C ASP A 197 -16.62 29.36 -2.45
N ALA A 198 -17.57 29.31 -3.38
CA ALA A 198 -17.72 28.21 -4.32
C ALA A 198 -16.69 28.24 -5.47
N THR A 199 -15.80 29.24 -5.51
CA THR A 199 -14.74 29.35 -6.51
C THR A 199 -13.78 28.17 -6.39
N PRO A 200 -13.65 27.33 -7.45
CA PRO A 200 -12.73 26.21 -7.41
C PRO A 200 -11.29 26.72 -7.22
N PRO A 201 -10.49 26.08 -6.33
CA PRO A 201 -9.09 26.45 -6.17
C PRO A 201 -8.33 26.31 -7.49
N GLU A 202 -7.43 27.25 -7.77
CA GLU A 202 -6.59 27.19 -8.97
C GLU A 202 -5.73 25.92 -8.99
N ALA A 203 -5.32 25.46 -10.18
CA ALA A 203 -4.49 24.25 -10.33
C ALA A 203 -3.19 24.27 -9.51
N ALA A 204 -2.67 25.47 -9.18
CA ALA A 204 -1.50 25.64 -8.31
C ALA A 204 -1.79 25.29 -6.83
N ALA A 205 -3.01 25.50 -6.37
CA ALA A 205 -3.45 25.14 -5.01
C ALA A 205 -3.57 23.62 -4.83
N GLU A 206 -3.97 22.88 -5.87
CA GLU A 206 -3.92 21.40 -5.87
C GLU A 206 -2.48 20.89 -5.70
N ALA A 207 -1.50 21.55 -6.33
CA ALA A 207 -0.09 21.21 -6.21
C ALA A 207 0.50 21.52 -4.82
N LEU A 208 -0.05 22.49 -4.08
CA LEU A 208 0.37 22.87 -2.73
C LEU A 208 -0.02 21.83 -1.67
N CYS A 209 -1.21 21.24 -1.79
CA CYS A 209 -1.65 20.08 -0.98
C CYS A 209 -0.71 18.87 -1.14
N LEU A 210 -0.17 18.66 -2.35
CA LEU A 210 0.74 17.56 -2.64
C LEU A 210 2.18 17.83 -2.19
N ARG A 211 2.64 19.09 -2.20
CA ARG A 211 4.05 19.45 -1.97
C ARG A 211 4.44 19.73 -0.51
N ARG A 212 3.52 20.05 0.39
CA ARG A 212 3.84 20.43 1.79
C ARG A 212 3.61 19.35 2.87
N LEU A 213 3.18 18.14 2.49
CA LEU A 213 3.02 16.98 3.40
C LEU A 213 4.35 16.39 3.94
N THR A 214 5.48 17.03 3.66
CA THR A 214 6.82 16.64 4.16
C THR A 214 7.42 17.77 5.01
N THR A 215 6.93 17.99 6.23
CA THR A 215 7.55 18.94 7.18
C THR A 215 8.40 18.28 8.26
N HIS A 216 8.58 16.96 8.23
CA HIS A 216 9.83 16.41 8.75
C HIS A 216 10.95 16.80 7.78
N PRO A 217 12.19 17.07 8.23
CA PRO A 217 13.33 17.11 7.33
C PRO A 217 13.50 15.70 6.76
N VAL A 218 12.72 15.39 5.74
CA VAL A 218 12.89 14.20 4.91
C VAL A 218 14.07 14.57 4.05
N HIS A 219 15.25 14.17 4.50
CA HIS A 219 16.43 14.08 3.64
C HIS A 219 15.97 13.47 2.31
N PRO A 220 16.01 14.23 1.19
CA PRO A 220 15.50 13.77 -0.09
C PRO A 220 16.10 12.40 -0.38
N LEU A 221 15.24 11.41 -0.61
CA LEU A 221 15.69 10.10 -1.00
C LEU A 221 16.02 10.16 -2.50
N VAL A 222 17.29 9.98 -2.83
CA VAL A 222 17.76 10.04 -4.22
C VAL A 222 18.04 8.63 -4.70
N LEU A 223 17.45 8.26 -5.84
CA LEU A 223 17.80 7.05 -6.57
C LEU A 223 18.94 7.38 -7.55
N ALA A 224 20.14 6.85 -7.29
CA ALA A 224 21.31 6.97 -8.14
C ALA A 224 21.27 5.95 -9.31
N SER A 225 20.20 5.95 -10.10
CA SER A 225 19.99 4.96 -11.16
C SER A 225 19.08 5.45 -12.29
N ALA A 226 19.46 5.18 -13.53
CA ALA A 226 18.61 5.39 -14.71
C ALA A 226 17.58 4.28 -14.96
N SER A 227 17.54 3.23 -14.12
CA SER A 227 16.73 2.04 -14.37
C SER A 227 15.24 2.28 -14.07
N PRO A 228 14.33 2.17 -15.07
CA PRO A 228 12.89 2.29 -14.84
C PRO A 228 12.36 1.19 -13.90
N ARG A 229 12.98 0.00 -13.92
CA ARG A 229 12.63 -1.11 -13.04
C ARG A 229 12.93 -0.81 -11.58
N ARG A 230 14.07 -0.18 -11.28
CA ARG A 230 14.44 0.18 -9.89
C ARG A 230 13.57 1.32 -9.36
N LEU A 231 13.24 2.29 -10.20
CA LEU A 231 12.26 3.32 -9.86
C LEU A 231 10.89 2.71 -9.57
N GLY A 232 10.39 1.84 -10.45
CA GLY A 232 9.11 1.16 -10.26
C GLY A 232 9.03 0.30 -9.00
N LEU A 233 10.14 -0.35 -8.60
CA LEU A 233 10.22 -1.10 -7.34
C LEU A 233 10.07 -0.19 -6.11
N LEU A 234 10.73 0.97 -6.10
CA LEU A 234 10.61 1.93 -5.00
C LEU A 234 9.20 2.53 -4.94
N GLN A 235 8.64 2.92 -6.09
CA GLN A 235 7.28 3.45 -6.17
C GLN A 235 6.22 2.43 -5.73
N SER A 236 6.40 1.16 -6.07
CA SER A 236 5.53 0.07 -5.60
C SER A 236 5.63 -0.15 -4.08
N ALA A 237 6.78 0.19 -3.48
CA ALA A 237 6.97 0.20 -2.03
C ALA A 237 6.47 1.50 -1.36
N GLY A 238 5.84 2.41 -2.10
CA GLY A 238 5.34 3.69 -1.61
C GLY A 238 6.43 4.74 -1.40
N ILE A 239 7.59 4.55 -2.01
CA ILE A 239 8.74 5.45 -1.95
C ILE A 239 8.86 6.18 -3.29
N ASP A 240 8.81 7.51 -3.26
CA ASP A 240 8.96 8.34 -4.47
C ASP A 240 10.30 9.10 -4.44
N PRO A 241 11.39 8.51 -4.98
CA PRO A 241 12.72 9.12 -4.92
C PRO A 241 12.94 10.12 -6.04
N GLU A 242 13.80 11.11 -5.80
CA GLU A 242 14.37 11.93 -6.86
C GLU A 242 15.36 11.07 -7.67
N VAL A 243 15.20 10.99 -8.99
CA VAL A 243 16.12 10.23 -9.83
C VAL A 243 17.30 11.09 -10.26
N ARG A 244 18.50 10.69 -9.87
CA ARG A 244 19.75 11.29 -10.37
C ARG A 244 20.57 10.23 -11.06
N VAL A 245 20.94 10.47 -12.31
CA VAL A 245 21.76 9.55 -13.09
C VAL A 245 23.21 10.00 -13.05
N PRO A 246 24.09 9.36 -12.25
CA PRO A 246 25.50 9.70 -12.25
C PRO A 246 26.20 9.12 -13.50
N CYS A 247 27.15 9.88 -14.03
CA CYS A 247 28.07 9.40 -15.05
C CYS A 247 29.25 8.72 -14.35
N VAL A 248 29.24 7.39 -14.28
CA VAL A 248 30.29 6.56 -13.66
C VAL A 248 30.89 5.66 -14.73
N ASP A 249 32.20 5.46 -14.67
CA ASP A 249 32.88 4.47 -15.51
C ASP A 249 32.49 3.05 -15.07
N GLU A 250 31.75 2.36 -15.93
CA GLU A 250 31.28 1.00 -15.70
C GLU A 250 32.26 -0.08 -16.23
N THR A 251 33.45 0.31 -16.69
CA THR A 251 34.46 -0.62 -17.21
C THR A 251 34.93 -1.59 -16.12
N PRO A 252 34.97 -2.92 -16.37
CA PRO A 252 35.55 -3.89 -15.45
C PRO A 252 37.04 -3.62 -15.20
N LEU A 253 37.49 -3.75 -13.95
CA LEU A 253 38.92 -3.69 -13.63
C LEU A 253 39.61 -5.04 -13.90
N PRO A 254 40.94 -5.07 -14.15
CA PRO A 254 41.67 -6.32 -14.30
C PRO A 254 41.49 -7.23 -13.08
N GLU A 255 41.15 -8.50 -13.31
CA GLU A 255 40.92 -9.53 -12.26
C GLU A 255 39.80 -9.20 -11.25
N GLU A 256 38.92 -8.24 -11.57
CA GLU A 256 37.77 -7.91 -10.71
C GLU A 256 36.67 -8.95 -10.85
N ASP A 257 36.33 -9.62 -9.74
CA ASP A 257 35.23 -10.57 -9.74
C ASP A 257 33.87 -9.83 -9.84
N PRO A 258 32.83 -10.49 -10.38
CA PRO A 258 31.54 -9.84 -10.63
C PRO A 258 30.83 -9.29 -9.38
N VAL A 259 31.05 -9.86 -8.19
CA VAL A 259 30.43 -9.34 -6.95
C VAL A 259 31.13 -8.05 -6.55
N THR A 260 32.47 -8.04 -6.56
CA THR A 260 33.28 -6.85 -6.31
C THR A 260 32.97 -5.74 -7.31
N MET A 261 32.79 -6.09 -8.59
CA MET A 261 32.38 -5.14 -9.64
C MET A 261 31.04 -4.47 -9.32
N VAL A 262 30.01 -5.25 -8.97
CA VAL A 262 28.66 -4.69 -8.69
C VAL A 262 28.69 -3.80 -7.45
N GLU A 263 29.41 -4.19 -6.41
CA GLU A 263 29.57 -3.39 -5.19
C GLU A 263 30.32 -2.08 -5.47
N ARG A 264 31.42 -2.13 -6.23
CA ARG A 264 32.18 -0.96 -6.66
C ARG A 264 31.30 0.00 -7.45
N LEU A 265 30.57 -0.49 -8.45
CA LEU A 265 29.73 0.35 -9.29
C LEU A 265 28.58 0.99 -8.50
N ALA A 266 27.93 0.22 -7.60
CA ALA A 266 26.91 0.77 -6.74
C ALA A 266 27.47 1.85 -5.79
N CYS A 267 28.66 1.65 -5.23
CA CYS A 267 29.33 2.65 -4.40
C CYS A 267 29.75 3.89 -5.21
N ALA A 268 30.33 3.72 -6.39
CA ALA A 268 30.75 4.81 -7.26
C ALA A 268 29.55 5.68 -7.71
N LYS A 269 28.40 5.06 -8.00
CA LYS A 269 27.14 5.77 -8.31
C LYS A 269 26.63 6.59 -7.13
N ARG A 270 26.68 6.02 -5.92
CA ARG A 270 26.35 6.75 -4.69
C ARG A 270 27.28 7.95 -4.51
N ASP A 271 28.59 7.74 -4.57
CA ASP A 271 29.59 8.76 -4.27
C ASP A 271 29.57 9.89 -5.28
N ALA A 272 29.35 9.58 -6.57
CA ALA A 272 29.18 10.58 -7.62
C ALA A 272 27.95 11.49 -7.42
N VAL A 273 26.87 10.97 -6.83
CA VAL A 273 25.68 11.78 -6.47
C VAL A 273 25.96 12.65 -5.24
N ILE A 274 26.66 12.10 -4.23
CA ILE A 274 27.04 12.83 -3.01
C ILE A 274 27.99 13.99 -3.35
N ALA A 275 29.03 13.75 -4.16
CA ALA A 275 30.03 14.75 -4.52
C ALA A 275 29.45 15.95 -5.29
N ARG A 276 28.31 15.79 -5.97
CA ARG A 276 27.60 16.87 -6.68
C ARG A 276 26.69 17.70 -5.77
N THR A 277 26.61 17.39 -4.48
CA THR A 277 25.78 18.11 -3.50
C THR A 277 26.56 18.47 -2.22
N PRO A 278 27.69 19.22 -2.31
CA PRO A 278 28.55 19.47 -1.15
C PRO A 278 27.92 20.37 -0.07
N ASP A 279 27.02 21.30 -0.42
CA ASP A 279 26.44 22.30 0.50
C ASP A 279 24.93 22.11 0.76
N GLY A 280 24.40 20.91 0.50
CA GLY A 280 22.96 20.61 0.60
C GLY A 280 22.54 19.98 1.94
N PRO A 281 21.22 19.89 2.22
CA PRO A 281 20.73 19.08 3.34
C PRO A 281 21.20 17.64 3.19
N ALA A 282 21.44 16.92 4.30
CA ALA A 282 21.92 15.54 4.23
C ALA A 282 21.03 14.72 3.26
N LEU A 283 21.64 14.00 2.31
CA LEU A 283 20.91 13.21 1.32
C LEU A 283 20.87 11.75 1.74
N ARG A 284 19.75 11.07 1.49
CA ARG A 284 19.67 9.61 1.56
C ARG A 284 19.80 9.09 0.14
N VAL A 285 20.92 8.48 -0.21
CA VAL A 285 21.16 7.99 -1.58
C VAL A 285 21.01 6.48 -1.62
N ILE A 286 20.13 5.99 -2.48
CA ILE A 286 20.03 4.57 -2.85
C ILE A 286 20.73 4.40 -4.19
N ALA A 287 21.80 3.61 -4.20
CA ALA A 287 22.44 3.14 -5.41
C ALA A 287 22.33 1.62 -5.47
N ALA A 288 22.15 1.10 -6.69
CA ALA A 288 22.12 -0.32 -6.94
C ALA A 288 22.65 -0.58 -8.34
N ASP A 289 23.39 -1.67 -8.47
CA ASP A 289 23.82 -2.15 -9.77
C ASP A 289 23.54 -3.63 -9.99
N THR A 290 23.69 -4.06 -11.24
CA THR A 290 23.46 -5.44 -11.65
C THR A 290 24.40 -5.73 -12.80
N VAL A 291 25.26 -6.73 -12.62
CA VAL A 291 26.13 -7.28 -13.66
C VAL A 291 25.57 -8.64 -14.07
N VAL A 292 25.61 -8.91 -15.37
CA VAL A 292 25.26 -10.22 -15.93
C VAL A 292 26.55 -10.99 -16.08
N VAL A 293 26.62 -12.21 -15.58
CA VAL A 293 27.79 -13.08 -15.71
C VAL A 293 27.47 -14.22 -16.66
N LEU A 294 28.32 -14.43 -17.66
CA LEU A 294 28.27 -15.56 -18.59
C LEU A 294 29.65 -16.24 -18.58
N ASP A 295 29.68 -17.54 -18.30
CA ASP A 295 30.91 -18.36 -18.24
C ASP A 295 32.03 -17.79 -17.33
N GLY A 296 31.65 -17.08 -16.27
CA GLY A 296 32.58 -16.48 -15.30
C GLY A 296 33.03 -15.05 -15.65
N GLU A 297 32.66 -14.53 -16.82
CA GLU A 297 32.98 -13.17 -17.25
C GLU A 297 31.78 -12.22 -17.13
N ALA A 298 32.05 -10.99 -16.70
CA ALA A 298 31.06 -9.93 -16.59
C ALA A 298 30.72 -9.36 -17.98
N LEU A 299 29.47 -9.51 -18.39
CA LEU A 299 28.94 -8.89 -19.60
C LEU A 299 28.58 -7.42 -19.32
N GLY A 300 29.23 -6.51 -20.06
CA GLY A 300 28.90 -5.09 -20.04
C GLY A 300 27.52 -4.78 -20.64
N LYS A 301 27.03 -3.55 -20.46
CA LYS A 301 25.80 -3.11 -21.13
C LYS A 301 26.05 -2.96 -22.63
N PRO A 302 25.16 -3.45 -23.50
CA PRO A 302 25.28 -3.22 -24.93
C PRO A 302 25.12 -1.73 -25.22
N CYS A 303 26.16 -1.12 -25.79
CA CYS A 303 26.17 0.30 -26.16
C CYS A 303 25.48 0.56 -27.51
N THR A 304 25.23 -0.49 -28.31
CA THR A 304 24.47 -0.40 -29.57
C THR A 304 23.53 -1.60 -29.77
N PRO A 305 22.48 -1.48 -30.60
CA PRO A 305 21.58 -2.58 -30.96
C PRO A 305 22.31 -3.79 -31.55
N GLU A 306 23.38 -3.57 -32.32
CA GLU A 306 24.18 -4.62 -32.95
C GLU A 306 24.96 -5.42 -31.90
N VAL A 307 25.53 -4.72 -30.89
CA VAL A 307 26.18 -5.36 -29.72
C VAL A 307 25.15 -6.12 -28.89
N ALA A 308 23.94 -5.58 -28.71
CA ALA A 308 22.87 -6.27 -28.00
C ALA A 308 22.48 -7.58 -28.71
N VAL A 309 22.33 -7.55 -30.05
CA VAL A 309 21.99 -8.73 -30.85
C VAL A 309 23.12 -9.77 -30.85
N ALA A 310 24.39 -9.33 -30.86
CA ALA A 310 25.54 -10.23 -30.78
C ALA A 310 25.70 -10.93 -29.41
N MET A 311 25.16 -10.34 -28.33
CA MET A 311 25.15 -10.93 -26.98
C MET A 311 24.05 -11.99 -26.78
N LEU A 312 22.97 -11.96 -27.56
CA LEU A 312 21.81 -12.85 -27.40
C LEU A 312 22.08 -14.34 -27.64
N PRO A 313 22.93 -14.78 -28.59
CA PRO A 313 23.25 -16.20 -28.79
C PRO A 313 23.97 -16.84 -27.59
N GLY A 314 24.87 -16.12 -26.93
CA GLY A 314 25.60 -16.61 -25.73
C GLY A 314 24.71 -16.79 -24.50
N CYS A 315 23.62 -16.03 -24.41
CA CYS A 315 22.62 -16.16 -23.34
C CYS A 315 21.62 -17.32 -23.56
N ARG A 316 21.71 -18.07 -24.68
CA ARG A 316 20.85 -19.23 -24.94
C ARG A 316 21.55 -20.53 -24.53
N GLY A 317 21.28 -20.99 -23.30
CA GLY A 317 21.57 -22.37 -22.88
C GLY A 317 22.65 -22.57 -21.82
N GLY A 318 23.38 -21.52 -21.41
CA GLY A 318 24.32 -21.56 -20.27
C GLY A 318 23.69 -21.05 -18.95
N PRO A 319 24.28 -21.38 -17.77
CA PRO A 319 23.81 -20.87 -16.48
C PRO A 319 24.10 -19.36 -16.35
N ILE A 320 23.06 -18.53 -16.49
CA ILE A 320 23.15 -17.08 -16.26
C ILE A 320 22.99 -16.81 -14.77
N THR A 321 23.99 -16.17 -14.16
CA THR A 321 23.94 -15.78 -12.74
C THR A 321 23.81 -14.26 -12.62
N TRP A 322 22.86 -13.82 -11.79
CA TRP A 322 22.61 -12.41 -11.49
C TRP A 322 23.17 -12.08 -10.11
N SER A 323 24.16 -11.18 -10.05
CA SER A 323 24.73 -10.70 -8.79
C SER A 323 24.23 -9.27 -8.51
N PRO A 324 23.24 -9.07 -7.62
CA PRO A 324 22.82 -7.75 -7.19
C PRO A 324 23.63 -7.29 -5.97
N ALA A 325 23.99 -6.01 -5.90
CA ALA A 325 24.52 -5.40 -4.66
C ALA A 325 23.79 -4.09 -4.33
N TRP A 326 23.57 -3.89 -3.03
CA TRP A 326 22.86 -2.75 -2.45
C TRP A 326 23.67 -2.18 -1.27
N PRO A 327 24.66 -1.31 -1.51
CA PRO A 327 25.37 -0.67 -0.42
C PRO A 327 24.45 0.35 0.28
N TRP A 328 23.99 0.03 1.49
CA TRP A 328 23.30 0.99 2.37
C TRP A 328 24.32 1.75 3.23
N ARG A 329 24.23 3.08 3.30
CA ARG A 329 24.91 3.89 4.32
C ARG A 329 24.09 5.12 4.65
N VAL A 330 23.75 5.29 5.93
CA VAL A 330 23.16 6.54 6.46
C VAL A 330 24.31 7.34 7.04
N GLN A 331 24.72 8.43 6.40
CA GLN A 331 25.72 9.34 6.96
C GLN A 331 25.01 10.27 7.96
N GLN A 332 24.95 9.87 9.24
CA GLN A 332 24.66 10.78 10.35
C GLN A 332 26.00 11.33 10.85
N GLU A 333 26.44 12.47 10.32
CA GLU A 333 27.47 13.24 11.00
C GLU A 333 26.82 14.00 12.15
N ARG A 334 27.16 13.55 13.36
CA ARG A 334 26.76 14.19 14.61
C ARG A 334 27.27 15.63 14.62
N TYR A 335 26.34 16.55 14.80
CA TYR A 335 26.59 17.87 15.38
C TYR A 335 27.48 17.71 16.62
N ARG A 336 28.76 18.11 16.54
CA ARG A 336 29.56 18.40 17.72
C ARG A 336 29.23 19.84 18.14
N PRO A 337 28.78 20.09 19.38
CA PRO A 337 28.69 21.44 19.87
C PRO A 337 30.09 21.95 20.24
N ARG A 338 30.42 23.10 19.65
CA ARG A 338 31.63 23.94 19.78
C ARG A 338 32.90 23.44 19.09
#